data_AF-A0A1V3TRP2-F1
#
_entry.id   AF-A0A1V3TRP2-F1
#
_cell.length_a   1.000
_cell.length_b   1.000
_cell.length_c   1.000
_cell.angle_alpha   90.00
_cell.angle_beta   90.00
_cell.angle_gamma   90.00
#
_symmetry.space_group_name_H-M   'P 1'
#
loop_
_entity.id
_entity.type
_entity.pdbx_description
1 polymer ?
#
loop_
_entity_poly.entity_id
_entity_poly.type
_entity_poly.pdbx_seq_one_letter_code
_entity_poly.pdbx_strand_id
1 'polypeptide(L)'
;MSSDDKLTNPIKVNNLLVWILAFAPIIGEFLRGIIIFVMYGDGYQAMFAIANDELWFITLILNIALGIADEKYLKRIGIDTSNFKMWSAFVPVYLFQRARILNHSYAYFIAWCVSFVLIMLF
;
A
#
# COMPACT_ATOMS: atom_id res chain seq x y z
N MET A 1 -26.87 -34.19 -9.73
CA MET A 1 -25.79 -33.29 -9.26
C MET A 1 -25.84 -32.05 -10.15
N SER A 2 -26.66 -31.05 -9.78
CA SER A 2 -26.94 -29.90 -10.66
C SER A 2 -25.73 -28.96 -10.69
N SER A 3 -25.42 -28.45 -11.88
CA SER A 3 -24.40 -27.44 -12.17
C SER A 3 -24.56 -26.10 -11.43
N ASP A 4 -25.64 -25.94 -10.67
CA ASP A 4 -26.04 -24.68 -10.00
C ASP A 4 -25.42 -24.51 -8.60
N ASP A 5 -24.84 -25.55 -8.01
CA ASP A 5 -24.25 -25.51 -6.65
C ASP A 5 -22.85 -24.85 -6.61
N LYS A 6 -22.36 -24.34 -7.74
CA LYS A 6 -21.10 -23.54 -7.81
C LYS A 6 -21.32 -22.05 -7.60
N LEU A 7 -22.55 -21.60 -7.40
CA LEU A 7 -22.91 -20.19 -7.18
C LEU A 7 -23.44 -20.06 -5.75
N THR A 8 -22.65 -19.69 -4.74
CA THR A 8 -22.54 -18.28 -4.29
C THR A 8 -21.80 -18.24 -2.95
N ASN A 9 -20.56 -18.75 -2.85
CA ASN A 9 -19.74 -18.32 -1.73
C ASN A 9 -19.29 -16.87 -2.00
N PRO A 10 -19.74 -15.85 -1.24
CA PRO A 10 -19.24 -14.51 -1.42
C PRO A 10 -17.72 -14.56 -1.24
N ILE A 11 -16.98 -14.12 -2.27
CA ILE A 11 -15.52 -14.15 -2.26
C ILE A 11 -15.06 -13.28 -1.10
N LYS A 12 -14.62 -13.91 -0.01
CA LYS A 12 -14.15 -13.21 1.19
C LYS A 12 -12.78 -12.62 0.91
N VAL A 13 -12.74 -11.31 0.70
CA VAL A 13 -11.50 -10.56 0.48
C VAL A 13 -10.77 -10.36 1.82
N ASN A 14 -9.50 -10.76 1.90
CA ASN A 14 -8.65 -10.43 3.04
C ASN A 14 -8.25 -8.95 3.00
N ASN A 15 -8.49 -8.23 4.09
CA ASN A 15 -8.22 -6.79 4.19
C ASN A 15 -6.83 -6.48 4.80
N LEU A 16 -6.06 -7.50 5.19
CA LEU A 16 -4.73 -7.28 5.79
C LEU A 16 -3.79 -6.53 4.85
N LEU A 17 -3.72 -6.95 3.58
CA LEU A 17 -2.78 -6.38 2.61
C LEU A 17 -3.10 -4.91 2.29
N VAL A 18 -4.40 -4.57 2.17
CA VAL A 18 -4.83 -3.19 1.96
C VAL A 18 -4.61 -2.31 3.21
N TRP A 19 -4.68 -2.87 4.42
CA TRP A 19 -4.31 -2.16 5.64
C TRP A 19 -2.80 -1.89 5.71
N ILE A 20 -1.97 -2.88 5.35
CA ILE A 20 -0.52 -2.68 5.23
C ILE A 20 -0.22 -1.60 4.18
N LEU A 21 -0.92 -1.63 3.03
CA LEU A 21 -0.82 -0.59 2.01
C LEU A 21 -1.27 0.77 2.53
N ALA A 22 -2.34 0.85 3.33
CA ALA A 22 -2.81 2.10 3.91
C ALA A 22 -1.77 2.72 4.86
N PHE A 23 -1.00 1.91 5.59
CA PHE A 23 0.09 2.38 6.44
C PHE A 23 1.46 2.41 5.72
N ALA A 24 1.51 2.16 4.41
CA ALA A 24 2.75 2.12 3.64
C ALA A 24 3.60 3.39 3.76
N PRO A 25 3.05 4.63 3.86
CA PRO A 25 3.86 5.83 4.08
C PRO A 25 4.69 5.74 5.36
N ILE A 26 4.08 5.33 6.49
CA ILE A 26 4.76 5.22 7.78
C ILE A 26 5.75 4.05 7.76
N ILE A 27 5.35 2.90 7.23
CA ILE A 27 6.21 1.72 7.13
C ILE A 27 7.42 2.00 6.24
N GLY A 28 7.24 2.75 5.15
CA GLY A 28 8.30 3.14 4.23
C GLY A 28 9.32 4.06 4.89
N GLU A 29 8.89 5.10 5.59
CA GLU A 29 9.81 5.98 6.32
C GLU A 29 10.54 5.25 7.44
N PHE A 30 9.86 4.36 8.15
CA PHE A 30 10.52 3.53 9.16
C PHE A 30 11.60 2.61 8.55
N LEU A 31 11.29 1.97 7.42
CA LEU A 31 12.24 1.13 6.69
C LEU A 31 13.42 1.93 6.16
N ARG A 32 13.17 3.12 5.60
CA ARG A 32 14.20 4.07 5.15
C ARG A 32 15.14 4.42 6.30
N GLY A 33 14.60 4.77 7.48
CA GLY A 33 15.39 5.10 8.67
C GLY A 33 16.31 3.95 9.09
N ILE A 34 15.80 2.70 9.09
CA ILE A 34 16.62 1.50 9.38
C ILE A 34 17.75 1.34 8.36
N ILE A 35 17.45 1.46 7.06
CA ILE A 35 18.46 1.30 6.01
C ILE A 35 19.56 2.36 6.16
N ILE A 36 19.19 3.62 6.34
CA ILE A 36 20.14 4.72 6.54
C ILE A 36 21.00 4.46 7.78
N PHE A 37 20.37 4.10 8.91
CA PHE A 37 21.10 3.81 10.13
C PHE A 37 22.13 2.69 9.95
N VAL A 38 21.76 1.60 9.25
CA VAL A 38 22.66 0.48 8.97
C VAL A 38 23.79 0.88 8.00
N MET A 39 23.53 1.73 7.00
CA MET A 39 24.56 2.16 6.04
C MET A 39 25.63 3.05 6.69
N TYR A 40 25.22 3.99 7.53
CA TYR A 40 26.13 4.98 8.10
C TYR A 40 26.75 4.54 9.43
N GLY A 41 26.06 3.69 10.21
CA GLY A 41 26.55 3.17 11.50
C GLY A 41 26.76 4.24 12.59
N ASP A 42 26.49 5.51 12.28
CA ASP A 42 26.64 6.66 13.15
C ASP A 42 25.34 7.50 13.13
N GLY A 43 24.89 7.91 14.31
CA GLY A 43 23.61 8.62 14.47
C GLY A 43 23.62 10.02 13.84
N TYR A 44 24.76 10.72 13.84
CA TYR A 44 24.85 12.06 13.27
C TYR A 44 24.82 12.02 11.75
N GLN A 45 25.60 11.12 11.14
CA GLN A 45 25.59 10.95 9.69
C GLN A 45 24.25 10.42 9.17
N ALA A 46 23.61 9.49 9.91
CA ALA A 46 22.28 9.01 9.57
C ALA A 46 21.22 10.13 9.59
N MET A 47 21.26 11.00 10.61
CA MET A 47 20.33 12.13 10.71
C MET A 47 20.58 13.16 9.60
N PHE A 48 21.84 13.41 9.25
CA PHE A 48 22.19 14.26 8.11
C PHE A 48 21.68 13.68 6.79
N ALA A 49 21.85 12.37 6.55
CA ALA A 49 21.33 11.70 5.35
C ALA A 49 19.79 11.75 5.28
N ILE A 50 19.10 11.55 6.40
CA ILE A 50 17.64 11.69 6.48
C ILE A 50 17.20 13.12 6.10
N ALA A 51 17.90 14.14 6.63
CA ALA A 51 17.60 15.55 6.36
C ALA A 51 17.91 15.99 4.92
N ASN A 52 18.77 15.25 4.20
CA ASN A 52 19.05 15.48 2.78
C ASN A 52 18.16 14.64 1.85
N ASP A 53 17.05 14.09 2.37
CA ASP A 53 16.10 13.26 1.63
C ASP A 53 16.76 12.04 0.94
N GLU A 54 17.86 11.53 1.49
CA GLU A 54 18.50 10.36 0.92
C GLU A 54 17.58 9.15 1.02
N LEU A 55 17.56 8.32 -0.03
CA LEU A 55 16.71 7.14 -0.12
C LEU A 55 15.19 7.42 -0.06
N TRP A 56 14.72 8.64 -0.33
CA TRP A 56 13.28 8.97 -0.40
C TRP A 56 12.48 8.01 -1.31
N PHE A 57 13.12 7.48 -2.36
CA PHE A 57 12.51 6.55 -3.31
C PHE A 57 12.19 5.18 -2.69
N ILE A 58 12.76 4.81 -1.54
CA ILE A 58 12.44 3.54 -0.84
C ILE A 58 10.96 3.51 -0.45
N THR A 59 10.47 4.58 0.15
CA THR A 59 9.06 4.74 0.53
C THR A 59 8.16 4.66 -0.70
N LEU A 60 8.55 5.28 -1.80
CA LEU A 60 7.81 5.23 -3.07
C LEU A 60 7.75 3.81 -3.66
N ILE A 61 8.90 3.13 -3.74
CA ILE A 61 8.98 1.76 -4.27
C ILE A 61 8.14 0.80 -3.43
N LEU A 62 8.18 0.91 -2.10
CA LEU A 62 7.38 0.09 -1.20
C LEU A 62 5.87 0.29 -1.45
N ASN A 63 5.43 1.55 -1.59
CA ASN A 63 4.04 1.89 -1.86
C ASN A 63 3.56 1.26 -3.18
N ILE A 64 4.35 1.38 -4.25
CA ILE A 64 4.02 0.78 -5.55
C ILE A 64 4.02 -0.75 -5.48
N ALA A 65 5.02 -1.35 -4.82
CA ALA A 65 5.14 -2.80 -4.70
C ALA A 65 3.94 -3.39 -3.94
N LEU A 66 3.49 -2.76 -2.85
CA LEU A 66 2.31 -3.17 -2.10
C LEU A 66 1.02 -3.01 -2.92
N GLY A 67 0.88 -1.94 -3.69
CA GLY A 67 -0.26 -1.74 -4.60
C GLY A 67 -0.35 -2.84 -5.66
N ILE A 68 0.78 -3.18 -6.29
CA ILE A 68 0.85 -4.29 -7.27
C ILE A 68 0.58 -5.64 -6.61
N ALA A 69 1.05 -5.85 -5.37
CA ALA A 69 0.79 -7.08 -4.62
C ALA A 69 -0.70 -7.25 -4.32
N ASP A 70 -1.39 -6.19 -3.92
CA ASP A 70 -2.84 -6.22 -3.67
C ASP A 70 -3.62 -6.45 -4.97
N GLU A 71 -3.24 -5.80 -6.08
CA GLU A 71 -3.86 -6.07 -7.39
C GLU A 71 -3.68 -7.54 -7.82
N LYS A 72 -2.47 -8.09 -7.67
CA LYS A 72 -2.21 -9.51 -7.97
C LYS A 72 -3.02 -10.43 -7.07
N TYR A 73 -3.21 -10.08 -5.80
CA TYR A 73 -4.05 -10.83 -4.88
C TYR A 73 -5.52 -10.82 -5.31
N LEU A 74 -6.08 -9.64 -5.61
CA LEU A 74 -7.46 -9.48 -6.10
C LEU A 74 -7.70 -10.27 -7.39
N LYS A 75 -6.76 -10.21 -8.33
CA LYS A 75 -6.83 -10.97 -9.58
C LYS A 75 -6.83 -12.48 -9.35
N ARG A 76 -6.03 -12.98 -8.40
CA ARG A 76 -5.96 -14.41 -8.06
C ARG A 76 -7.26 -14.94 -7.48
N ILE A 77 -8.02 -14.11 -6.76
CA ILE A 77 -9.31 -14.49 -6.19
C ILE A 77 -10.49 -14.24 -7.15
N GLY A 78 -10.22 -13.91 -8.41
CA GLY A 78 -11.25 -13.80 -9.46
C GLY A 78 -11.92 -12.43 -9.57
N ILE A 79 -11.38 -11.39 -8.90
CA ILE A 79 -11.88 -10.02 -9.05
C ILE A 79 -11.28 -9.42 -10.31
N ASP A 80 -12.13 -8.82 -11.16
CA ASP A 80 -11.65 -8.14 -12.36
C ASP A 80 -10.86 -6.88 -11.99
N THR A 81 -9.57 -6.91 -12.30
CA THR A 81 -8.62 -5.82 -12.05
C THR A 81 -8.29 -5.00 -13.31
N SER A 82 -9.01 -5.20 -14.41
CA SER A 82 -8.78 -4.54 -15.69
C SER A 82 -8.69 -3.01 -15.59
N ASN A 83 -9.52 -2.41 -14.73
CA ASN A 83 -9.54 -0.97 -14.47
C ASN A 83 -8.41 -0.46 -13.56
N PHE A 84 -7.73 -1.33 -12.80
CA PHE A 84 -6.70 -0.93 -11.83
C PHE A 84 -5.31 -0.74 -12.43
N LYS A 85 -5.01 -1.38 -13.57
CA LYS A 85 -3.65 -1.49 -14.14
C LYS A 85 -2.91 -0.15 -14.30
N MET A 86 -3.62 0.95 -14.52
CA MET A 86 -3.00 2.27 -14.70
C MET A 86 -2.78 3.02 -13.36
N TRP A 87 -3.53 2.65 -12.32
CA TRP A 87 -3.60 3.41 -11.07
C TRP A 87 -2.91 2.74 -9.89
N SER A 88 -2.47 1.48 -10.01
CA SER A 88 -1.74 0.76 -8.95
C SER A 88 -0.45 1.44 -8.50
N ALA A 89 0.13 2.33 -9.32
CA ALA A 89 1.26 3.19 -8.93
C ALA A 89 0.83 4.44 -8.14
N PHE A 90 -0.40 4.92 -8.34
CA PHE A 90 -0.99 6.03 -7.60
C PHE A 90 -1.86 5.49 -6.45
N VAL A 91 -1.21 5.07 -5.37
CA VAL A 91 -1.84 4.45 -4.19
C VAL A 91 -3.15 5.11 -3.72
N PRO A 92 -3.26 6.45 -3.55
CA PRO A 92 -4.52 7.07 -3.14
C PRO A 92 -5.67 6.82 -4.13
N VAL A 93 -5.39 6.92 -5.43
CA VAL A 93 -6.37 6.68 -6.48
C VAL A 93 -6.76 5.20 -6.53
N TYR A 94 -5.77 4.32 -6.38
CA TYR A 94 -5.99 2.87 -6.30
C TYR A 94 -6.90 2.47 -5.13
N LEU A 95 -6.61 2.94 -3.92
CA LEU A 95 -7.40 2.64 -2.72
C LEU A 95 -8.86 3.11 -2.86
N PHE A 96 -9.04 4.29 -3.45
CA PHE A 96 -10.37 4.83 -3.73
C PHE A 96 -11.15 3.98 -4.74
N GLN A 97 -10.53 3.59 -5.86
CA GLN A 97 -11.17 2.73 -6.86
C GLN A 97 -11.49 1.34 -6.30
N ARG A 98 -10.55 0.77 -5.52
CA ARG A 98 -10.74 -0.54 -4.87
C ARG A 98 -11.92 -0.52 -3.91
N ALA A 99 -12.05 0.52 -3.09
CA ALA A 99 -13.18 0.68 -2.18
C ALA A 99 -14.52 0.72 -2.95
N ARG A 100 -14.56 1.46 -4.07
CA ARG A 100 -15.75 1.52 -4.95
C ARG A 100 -16.12 0.18 -5.57
N ILE A 101 -15.16 -0.55 -6.13
CA ILE A 101 -15.42 -1.82 -6.84
C ILE A 101 -15.82 -2.93 -5.87
N LEU A 102 -15.20 -2.96 -4.68
CA LEU A 102 -15.51 -3.97 -3.67
C LEU A 102 -16.69 -3.59 -2.75
N ASN A 103 -17.30 -2.41 -2.94
CA ASN A 103 -18.29 -1.84 -2.01
C ASN A 103 -17.82 -1.84 -0.55
N HIS A 104 -16.52 -1.64 -0.33
CA HIS A 104 -15.91 -1.56 0.99
C HIS A 104 -15.85 -0.11 1.47
N SER A 105 -15.64 0.08 2.78
CA SER A 105 -15.43 1.41 3.35
C SER A 105 -14.19 2.11 2.77
N TYR A 106 -14.27 3.44 2.61
CA TYR A 106 -13.15 4.32 2.26
C TYR A 106 -12.13 4.49 3.40
N ALA A 107 -12.30 3.80 4.52
CA ALA A 107 -11.39 3.84 5.67
C ALA A 107 -9.91 3.66 5.28
N TYR A 108 -9.60 2.74 4.35
CA TYR A 108 -8.22 2.50 3.90
C TYR A 108 -7.62 3.70 3.18
N PHE A 109 -8.41 4.36 2.33
CA PHE A 109 -8.00 5.58 1.62
C PHE A 109 -7.74 6.71 2.62
N ILE A 110 -8.66 6.92 3.55
CA ILE A 110 -8.51 7.95 4.60
C ILE A 110 -7.28 7.66 5.46
N ALA A 111 -7.08 6.40 5.88
CA ALA A 111 -5.91 6.00 6.66
C ALA A 111 -4.60 6.25 5.90
N TRP A 112 -4.56 6.01 4.59
CA TRP A 112 -3.40 6.36 3.76
C TRP A 112 -3.16 7.86 3.70
N CYS A 113 -4.21 8.67 3.49
CA CYS A 113 -4.08 10.12 3.49
C CYS A 113 -3.60 10.67 4.83
N VAL A 114 -4.14 10.16 5.95
CA VAL A 114 -3.70 10.55 7.30
C VAL A 114 -2.25 10.14 7.52
N SER A 115 -1.88 8.91 7.15
CA SER A 115 -0.50 8.42 7.27
C SER A 115 0.48 9.29 6.46
N PHE A 116 0.10 9.65 5.24
CA PHE A 116 0.89 10.49 4.34
C PHE A 116 1.05 11.92 4.87
N VAL A 117 -0.03 12.52 5.40
CA VAL A 117 0.04 13.87 5.99
C VAL A 117 0.88 13.85 7.27
N LEU A 118 0.75 12.82 8.10
CA LEU A 118 1.56 12.67 9.31
C LEU A 118 3.06 12.67 8.98
N ILE A 119 3.51 11.84 8.02
CA ILE A 119 4.93 11.83 7.65
C ILE A 119 5.42 13.11 6.97
N MET A 120 4.53 13.97 6.48
CA MET A 120 4.91 15.28 5.94
C MET A 120 5.01 16.37 7.01
N LEU A 121 4.39 16.17 8.18
CA LEU A 121 4.41 17.12 9.29
C LEU A 121 5.60 16.89 10.24
N PHE A 122 6.22 15.72 10.20
CA PHE A 122 7.34 15.30 11.05
C PHE A 122 8.58 15.07 10.20
#